data_AF-A0A248KL53-F1
#
_entry.id   AF-A0A248KL53-F1
#
_cell.length_a   1.000
_cell.length_b   1.000
_cell.length_c   1.000
_cell.angle_alpha   90.00
_cell.angle_beta   90.00
_cell.angle_gamma   90.00
#
_symmetry.space_group_name_H-M   'P 1'
#
loop_
_entity.id
_entity.type
_entity.pdbx_description
1 polymer ?
#
loop_
_entity_poly.entity_id
_entity_poly.type
_entity_poly.pdbx_seq_one_letter_code
_entity_poly.pdbx_strand_id
1 'polypeptide(L)' 'MIAIFIAIAVSLFIHLQSLQKRTPVKELKSAIDDDQFVPYYQPVVELSSGEIVGQRRLSDGCILNKGYTTE' A
#
# COMPACT_ATOMS: atom_id res chain seq x y z
N MET A 1 -12.12 -11.29 39.14
CA MET A 1 -10.78 -10.78 38.78
C MET A 1 -10.09 -11.66 37.73
N ILE A 2 -9.76 -12.93 38.03
CA ILE A 2 -9.02 -13.81 37.10
C ILE A 2 -9.80 -14.09 35.80
N ALA A 3 -11.10 -14.40 35.88
CA ALA A 3 -11.92 -14.66 34.69
C ALA A 3 -12.03 -13.45 33.74
N ILE A 4 -12.07 -12.23 34.28
CA ILE A 4 -12.09 -10.99 33.50
C ILE A 4 -10.75 -10.82 32.79
N PHE A 5 -9.65 -11.09 33.49
CA PHE A 5 -8.30 -11.01 32.93
C PHE A 5 -8.09 -11.99 31.77
N ILE A 6 -8.61 -13.21 31.91
CA ILE A 6 -8.60 -14.23 30.86
C ILE A 6 -9.44 -13.78 29.65
N ALA A 7 -10.64 -13.26 29.88
CA ALA A 7 -11.50 -12.77 28.81
C ALA A 7 -10.85 -11.62 28.02
N ILE A 8 -10.20 -10.68 28.73
CA ILE A 8 -9.45 -9.59 28.10
C ILE A 8 -8.27 -10.14 27.30
N ALA A 9 -7.49 -11.06 27.86
CA ALA A 9 -6.33 -11.65 27.17
C ALA A 9 -6.75 -12.39 25.88
N VAL A 10 -7.84 -13.15 25.92
CA VAL A 10 -8.39 -13.84 24.73
C VAL A 10 -8.91 -12.84 23.71
N SER A 11 -9.65 -11.82 24.14
CA SER A 11 -10.14 -10.76 23.25
C SER A 11 -8.98 -10.04 22.56
N LEU A 12 -7.94 -9.68 23.32
CA LEU A 12 -6.75 -9.02 22.80
C LEU A 12 -6.00 -9.91 21.80
N PHE A 13 -5.87 -11.21 22.12
CA PHE A 13 -5.22 -12.19 21.26
C PHE A 13 -5.93 -12.36 19.92
N ILE A 14 -7.27 -12.44 19.92
CA ILE A 14 -8.08 -12.52 18.70
C ILE A 14 -7.92 -11.24 17.87
N HIS A 15 -7.92 -10.08 18.53
CA HIS A 15 -7.77 -8.79 17.85
C HIS A 15 -6.39 -8.64 17.19
N LEU A 16 -5.32 -9.04 17.88
CA LEU A 16 -3.95 -9.05 17.37
C LEU A 16 -3.79 -10.00 16.17
N GLN A 17 -4.39 -11.19 16.23
CA GLN A 17 -4.40 -12.11 15.08
C GLN A 17 -5.14 -11.54 13.87
N SER A 18 -6.22 -10.79 14.08
CA SER A 18 -6.94 -10.11 13.00
C SER A 18 -6.07 -9.06 12.29
N LEU A 19 -5.25 -8.33 13.06
CA LEU A 19 -4.30 -7.36 12.50
C LEU A 19 -3.17 -8.04 11.72
N GLN A 20 -2.64 -9.16 12.23
CA GLN A 20 -1.62 -9.95 11.52
C GLN A 20 -2.12 -10.62 10.23
N LYS A 21 -3.43 -10.79 10.06
CA LYS A 21 -4.04 -11.34 8.83
C LYS A 21 -4.09 -10.36 7.65
N ARG A 22 -3.54 -9.15 7.77
CA ARG A 22 -3.27 -8.28 6.62
C ARG A 22 -2.10 -8.87 5.81
N THR A 23 -2.41 -9.91 5.05
CA THR A 23 -1.44 -10.51 4.14
C THR A 23 -1.19 -9.54 2.98
N PRO A 24 0.04 -9.49 2.42
CA PRO A 24 0.36 -8.61 1.29
C PRO A 24 -0.61 -8.78 0.11
N VAL A 25 -1.07 -10.01 -0.14
CA VAL A 25 -2.04 -10.33 -1.19
C VAL A 25 -3.41 -9.70 -0.92
N LYS A 26 -3.86 -9.70 0.34
CA LYS A 26 -5.14 -9.10 0.73
C LYS A 26 -5.08 -7.58 0.68
N GLU A 27 -3.96 -6.98 1.09
CA GLU A 27 -3.73 -5.54 0.92
C GLU A 27 -3.66 -5.14 -0.55
N LEU A 28 -2.95 -5.91 -1.37
CA LEU A 28 -2.84 -5.67 -2.82
C LEU A 28 -4.21 -5.72 -3.49
N LYS A 29 -5.00 -6.74 -3.18
CA LYS A 29 -6.36 -6.87 -3.70
C LYS A 29 -7.22 -5.67 -3.32
N SER A 30 -7.24 -5.28 -2.04
CA SER A 30 -7.99 -4.10 -1.58
C SER A 30 -7.54 -2.84 -2.31
N ALA A 31 -6.24 -2.63 -2.48
CA ALA A 31 -5.74 -1.44 -3.16
C ALA A 31 -6.06 -1.40 -4.67
N ILE A 32 -6.21 -2.55 -5.32
CA ILE A 32 -6.73 -2.62 -6.71
C ILE A 32 -8.21 -2.26 -6.72
N ASP A 33 -8.99 -2.88 -5.83
CA ASP A 33 -10.45 -2.67 -5.73
C ASP A 33 -10.79 -1.21 -5.38
N ASP A 34 -9.95 -0.57 -4.56
CA ASP A 34 -10.10 0.82 -4.09
C ASP A 34 -9.43 1.86 -5.00
N ASP A 35 -8.96 1.47 -6.19
CA ASP A 35 -8.27 2.33 -7.18
C ASP A 35 -7.09 3.15 -6.61
N GLN A 36 -6.33 2.56 -5.69
CA GLN A 36 -5.22 3.23 -4.99
C GLN A 36 -3.89 3.19 -5.75
N PHE A 37 -3.85 2.59 -6.95
CA PHE A 37 -2.64 2.50 -7.76
C PHE A 37 -2.55 3.66 -8.75
N VAL A 38 -1.51 4.49 -8.58
CA VAL A 38 -1.25 5.61 -9.50
C VAL A 38 -0.13 5.22 -10.47
N PRO A 39 -0.31 5.40 -11.79
CA PRO A 39 0.72 5.07 -12.78
C PRO A 39 1.88 6.06 -12.71
N TYR A 40 3.11 5.55 -12.72
CA TYR A 40 4.30 6.38 -12.84
C TYR A 40 4.69 6.62 -14.30
N TYR A 41 5.03 7.86 -14.63
CA TYR A 41 5.53 8.26 -15.94
C TYR A 41 6.96 8.74 -15.83
N GLN A 42 7.84 8.18 -16.64
CA GLN A 42 9.22 8.64 -16.75
C GLN A 42 9.38 9.49 -18.01
N PRO A 43 9.94 10.72 -17.91
CA PRO A 43 10.20 11.54 -19.09
C PRO A 43 11.30 10.91 -19.94
N VAL A 44 11.11 10.95 -21.26
CA VAL A 44 12.14 10.62 -22.24
C VAL A 44 12.70 11.92 -22.77
N VAL A 45 14.01 12.10 -22.60
CA VAL A 45 14.72 13.32 -22.99
C VAL A 45 15.64 13.06 -24.18
N GLU A 46 15.72 14.03 -25.08
CA GLU A 46 16.72 14.04 -26.15
C GLU A 46 18.07 14.48 -25.57
N LEU A 47 19.09 13.63 -25.70
CA LEU A 47 20.36 13.80 -24.98
C LEU A 47 21.20 14.99 -25.48
N SER A 48 20.98 15.45 -26.72
CA SER A 48 21.69 16.57 -27.32
C SER A 48 21.14 17.94 -26.95
N SER A 49 19.82 18.05 -26.76
CA SER A 49 19.11 19.30 -26.50
C SER A 49 18.60 19.40 -25.05
N GLY A 50 18.49 18.26 -24.35
CA GLY A 50 17.85 18.17 -23.04
C GLY A 50 16.33 18.30 -23.09
N GLU A 51 15.74 18.39 -24.28
CA GLU A 51 14.30 18.60 -24.46
C GLU A 51 13.51 17.32 -24.13
N ILE A 52 12.35 17.48 -23.49
CA ILE A 52 11.44 16.37 -23.23
C ILE A 52 10.70 16.03 -24.53
N VAL A 53 11.03 14.89 -25.11
CA VAL A 53 10.43 14.42 -26.38
C VAL A 53 9.26 13.46 -26.17
N GLY A 54 9.00 13.03 -24.93
CA GLY A 54 7.84 12.22 -24.61
C GLY A 54 7.84 11.68 -23.18
N GLN A 55 6.85 10.83 -22.88
CA GLN A 55 6.71 10.14 -21.60
C GLN A 55 6.53 8.65 -21.83
N ARG A 56 7.25 7.83 -21.06
CA ARG A 56 7.06 6.38 -21.02
C ARG A 56 6.31 6.02 -19.76
N ARG A 57 5.16 5.35 -19.92
CA ARG A 57 4.45 4.70 -18.81
C ARG A 57 5.26 3.48 -18.37
N LEU A 58 5.59 3.41 -17.09
CA LEU A 58 6.24 2.22 -16.51
C LEU A 58 5.15 1.23 -16.13
N SER A 59 5.05 0.13 -16.88
CA SER A 59 4.15 -0.99 -16.56
C SER A 59 4.46 -1.61 -15.19
N ASP A 60 5.71 -1.53 -14.78
CA ASP A 60 6.24 -2.20 -13.59
C ASP A 60 6.27 -1.28 -12.37
N GLY A 61 5.86 -0.01 -12.55
CA GLY A 61 5.90 1.04 -11.53
C GLY A 61 4.53 1.64 -11.28
N CYS A 62 3.68 0.91 -10.54
CA CYS A 62 2.50 1.49 -9.91
C CYS A 62 2.78 1.58 -8.40
N ILE A 63 2.61 2.77 -7.81
CA ILE A 63 2.82 2.98 -6.38
C ILE A 63 1.45 3.05 -5.71
N LEU A 64 1.34 2.42 -4.54
CA LEU A 64 0.21 2.61 -3.65
C LEU A 64 0.17 4.07 -3.19
N ASN A 65 -0.88 4.79 -3.54
CA ASN A 65 -1.19 6.09 -2.96
C ASN A 65 -1.73 5.89 -1.52
N LYS A 66 -0.89 5.31 -0.64
CA LYS A 66 -1.14 5.39 0.78
C LYS A 66 -0.82 6.84 1.16
N GLY A 67 -1.86 7.64 1.38
CA GLY A 67 -1.73 8.88 2.13
C GLY A 67 -1.21 8.53 3.53
N TYR A 68 0.10 8.43 3.67
CA TYR A 68 0.75 8.33 4.96
C TYR A 68 0.59 9.71 5.60
N THR A 69 -0.49 9.86 6.35
CA THR A 69 -0.53 10.87 7.41
C THR A 69 0.47 10.38 8.44
N THR A 70 1.68 10.94 8.40
CA THR A 70 2.57 10.94 9.55
C THR A 70 1.88 11.77 10.62
N GLU A 71 1.14 11.10 11.50
CA GLU A 71 0.91 11.57 12.87
C GLU A 71 2.14 11.26 13.73
#